data_AF-A0A7W0UIZ2-F1
#
_entry.id   AF-A0A7W0UIZ2-F1
#
_cell.length_a   1.000
_cell.length_b   1.000
_cell.length_c   1.000
_cell.angle_alpha   90.00
_cell.angle_beta   90.00
_cell.angle_gamma   90.00
#
_symmetry.space_group_name_H-M   'P 1'
#
loop_
_entity.id
_entity.type
_entity.pdbx_description
1 polymer ?
#
loop_
_entity_poly.entity_id
_entity_poly.type
_entity_poly.pdbx_seq_one_letter_code
_entity_poly.pdbx_strand_id
1 'polypeptide(L)' 'MSHAPRFLRVENITRGTTVGVRIRVASSAIDRTVGLLRTPELKPGEGLWIERSPSIHMLFMP' A
#
# COMPACT_ATOMS: atom_id res chain seq x y z
N MET A 1 7.87 -9.46 -14.64
CA MET A 1 8.14 -10.59 -13.72
C MET A 1 7.38 -10.32 -12.44
N SER A 2 6.45 -11.21 -12.06
CA SER A 2 5.70 -11.05 -10.80
C SER A 2 6.59 -11.51 -9.65
N HIS A 3 7.04 -10.57 -8.84
CA HIS A 3 7.63 -10.90 -7.54
C HIS A 3 6.51 -11.15 -6.54
N ALA A 4 6.77 -12.01 -5.56
CA ALA A 4 5.85 -12.21 -4.44
C ALA A 4 5.57 -10.84 -3.76
N PRO A 5 4.32 -10.57 -3.35
CA PRO A 5 3.97 -9.30 -2.73
C PRO A 5 4.74 -9.12 -1.42
N ARG A 6 5.42 -7.98 -1.28
CA ARG A 6 6.10 -7.57 -0.06
C ARG A 6 5.11 -6.88 0.89
N PHE A 7 5.25 -7.13 2.19
CA PHE A 7 4.43 -6.51 3.23
C PHE A 7 5.30 -5.78 4.26
N LEU A 8 4.74 -4.74 4.87
CA LEU A 8 5.37 -3.92 5.90
C LEU A 8 4.46 -3.77 7.13
N ARG A 9 5.10 -3.63 8.29
CA ARG A 9 4.50 -3.00 9.47
C ARG A 9 4.80 -1.51 9.41
N VAL A 10 3.78 -0.68 9.62
CA VAL A 10 3.87 0.79 9.55
C VAL A 10 3.48 1.39 10.88
N GLU A 11 4.33 2.27 11.39
CA GLU A 11 4.13 2.97 12.65
C GLU A 11 4.08 4.48 12.42
N ASN A 12 3.13 5.14 13.06
CA ASN A 12 3.07 6.60 13.14
C ASN A 12 3.84 7.04 14.38
N ILE A 13 5.11 7.40 14.16
CA ILE A 13 6.07 7.71 15.23
C ILE A 13 5.64 8.92 16.06
N THR A 14 5.07 9.97 15.44
CA THR A 14 4.67 11.19 16.17
C THR A 14 3.46 10.97 17.07
N ARG A 15 2.69 9.90 16.83
CA ARG A 15 1.51 9.54 17.63
C ARG A 15 1.71 8.27 18.46
N GLY A 16 2.86 7.60 18.34
CA GLY A 16 3.11 6.32 19.01
C GLY A 16 2.07 5.23 18.66
N THR A 17 1.52 5.24 17.44
CA THR A 17 0.44 4.32 17.02
C THR A 17 0.89 3.40 15.90
N THR A 18 0.41 2.15 15.91
CA THR A 18 0.57 1.24 14.77
C THR A 18 -0.49 1.56 13.73
N VAL A 19 -0.08 1.90 12.50
CA VAL A 19 -1.00 2.13 11.36
C VAL A 19 -1.48 0.80 10.79
N GLY A 20 -0.58 -0.18 10.71
CA GLY A 20 -0.93 -1.55 10.35
C GLY A 20 0.27 -2.48 10.36
N VAL A 21 0.01 -3.78 10.33
CA VAL A 21 1.01 -4.84 10.46
C VAL A 21 1.20 -5.64 9.18
N ARG A 22 0.31 -5.46 8.20
CA ARG A 22 0.31 -6.20 6.94
C ARG A 22 -0.03 -5.28 5.77
N ILE A 23 0.80 -4.27 5.58
CA ILE A 23 0.63 -3.28 4.52
C ILE A 23 1.34 -3.77 3.25
N ARG A 24 0.58 -4.06 2.18
CA ARG A 24 1.14 -4.52 0.89
C ARG A 24 1.90 -3.38 0.22
N VAL A 25 3.08 -3.64 -0.31
CA VAL A 25 3.86 -2.62 -1.02
C VAL A 25 3.54 -2.61 -2.51
N ALA A 26 3.20 -1.44 -3.04
CA ALA A 26 3.12 -1.17 -4.47
C ALA A 26 4.44 -0.59 -4.96
N SER A 27 5.32 -1.46 -5.45
CA SER A 27 6.67 -1.09 -5.91
C SER A 27 6.76 -0.83 -7.41
N SER A 28 5.81 -1.33 -8.22
CA SER A 28 5.79 -1.11 -9.66
C SER A 28 4.70 -0.12 -10.11
N ALA A 29 4.80 0.39 -11.33
CA ALA A 29 3.77 1.24 -11.92
C ALA A 29 2.41 0.52 -11.99
N ILE A 30 2.41 -0.77 -12.32
CA ILE A 30 1.20 -1.59 -12.38
C ILE A 30 0.57 -1.72 -10.99
N ASP A 31 1.35 -2.03 -9.95
CA ASP A 31 0.83 -2.15 -8.59
C ASP A 31 0.17 -0.85 -8.11
N ARG A 32 0.77 0.30 -8.46
CA ARG A 32 0.26 1.62 -8.13
C ARG A 32 -1.03 1.96 -8.88
N THR A 33 -1.12 1.60 -10.15
CA THR A 33 -2.33 1.80 -10.96
C THR A 33 -3.48 0.92 -10.49
N VAL A 34 -3.22 -0.35 -10.16
CA VAL A 34 -4.25 -1.28 -9.65
C VAL A 34 -4.68 -0.87 -8.24
N GLY A 35 -3.75 -0.44 -7.40
CA GLY A 35 -4.01 -0.01 -6.04
C GLY A 35 -4.72 -1.09 -5.22
N LEU A 36 -5.93 -0.74 -4.75
CA LEU A 36 -6.81 -1.61 -3.97
C LEU A 36 -8.02 -2.14 -4.76
N LEU A 37 -8.16 -1.85 -6.06
CA LEU A 37 -9.37 -2.18 -6.86
C LEU A 37 -9.76 -3.67 -6.85
N ARG A 38 -8.80 -4.58 -6.68
CA ARG A 38 -9.02 -6.04 -6.59
C ARG A 38 -8.96 -6.58 -5.16
N THR A 39 -9.14 -5.71 -4.17
CA THR A 39 -9.11 -6.05 -2.75
C THR A 39 -10.54 -5.89 -2.22
N PRO A 40 -11.34 -6.98 -2.11
CA PRO A 40 -12.76 -6.90 -1.76
C PRO A 40 -13.02 -6.23 -0.40
N GLU A 41 -12.11 -6.44 0.54
CA GLU A 41 -12.16 -5.87 1.88
C GLU A 41 -10.72 -5.62 2.36
N LEU A 42 -10.55 -4.54 3.12
CA LEU A 42 -9.31 -4.28 3.85
C LEU A 42 -9.52 -4.62 5.32
N LYS A 43 -8.89 -5.69 5.81
CA LYS A 43 -9.01 -6.07 7.22
C LYS A 43 -8.28 -5.06 8.12
N PRO A 44 -8.64 -4.96 9.41
CA PRO A 44 -7.91 -4.13 10.35
C PRO A 44 -6.39 -4.45 10.34
N GLY A 45 -5.58 -3.41 10.15
CA GLY A 45 -4.11 -3.52 10.07
C GLY A 45 -3.55 -3.89 8.70
N GLU A 46 -4.40 -4.08 7.68
CA GLU A 46 -4.01 -4.17 6.28
C GLU A 46 -4.01 -2.80 5.60
N GLY A 47 -3.35 -2.71 4.45
CA GLY A 47 -3.30 -1.48 3.65
C GLY A 47 -2.43 -1.63 2.41
N LEU A 48 -2.24 -0.51 1.71
CA LEU A 48 -1.32 -0.40 0.58
C LEU A 48 -0.31 0.72 0.86
N TRP A 49 0.96 0.43 0.69
CA TRP A 49 2.06 1.40 0.74
C TRP A 49 2.56 1.67 -0.67
N ILE A 50 2.40 2.90 -1.14
CA ILE A 50 3.01 3.34 -2.39
C ILE A 50 4.48 3.63 -2.11
N GLU A 51 5.37 2.80 -2.67
CA GLU A 51 6.80 3.04 -2.55
C GLU A 51 7.21 4.29 -3.33
N ARG A 52 8.28 4.95 -2.87
CA ARG A 52 8.83 6.15 -3.52
C ARG A 52 8.99 5.92 -5.01
N SER A 53 8.48 6.86 -5.79
CA SER A 53 8.58 6.84 -7.24
C SER A 53 8.75 8.27 -7.76
N PRO A 54 9.29 8.48 -8.97
CA PRO A 54 9.48 9.81 -9.55
C PRO A 54 8.18 10.40 -10.13
N SER A 55 7.00 9.86 -9.80
CA SER A 55 5.71 10.26 -10.36
C SER A 55 4.90 11.14 -9.40
N ILE A 56 4.10 12.05 -9.95
CA ILE A 56 3.01 12.70 -9.22
C ILE A 56 1.82 11.73 -9.20
N HIS A 57 1.40 11.31 -8.02
CA HIS A 57 0.31 10.34 -7.86
C HIS A 57 -1.03 11.04 -7.78
N MET A 58 -1.91 10.76 -8.73
CA MET A 58 -3.35 11.05 -8.62
C MET A 58 -4.07 9.74 -8.26
N LEU A 59 -4.98 9.82 -7.29
CA LEU A 59 -5.75 8.67 -6.81
C LEU A 59 -7.20 8.84 -7.26
N PHE A 60 -7.80 7.75 -7.74
CA PHE A 60 -9.18 7.71 -8.20
C PHE A 60 -9.89 6.54 -7.52
N MET A 61 -11.17 6.72 -7.21
CA MET A 61 -12.09 5.64 -6.89
C MET A 61 -13.23 5.72 -7.90
N PRO A 62 -13.31 4.78 -8.87
CA PRO A 62 -14.43 4.73 -9.80
C PRO A 62 -15.74 4.39 -9.09
#